data_AF-A0A9E3PQZ7-F1
#
_entry.id   AF-A0A9E3PQZ7-F1
#
_cell.length_a   1.000
_cell.length_b   1.000
_cell.length_c   1.000
_cell.angle_alpha   90.00
_cell.angle_beta   90.00
_cell.angle_gamma   90.00
#
_symmetry.space_group_name_H-M   'P 1'
#
loop_
_entity.id
_entity.type
_entity.pdbx_description
1 polymer ?
#
loop_
_entity_poly.entity_id
_entity_poly.type
_entity_poly.pdbx_seq_one_letter_code
_entity_poly.pdbx_strand_id
1 'polypeptide(L)'
;MLKRWTIQRAATVGIATGIAALLAISAIEIWPEGLLYAYVALLAVTIFCGVSILWITASDIRMRGTSGRMRPIRGFDIAIGLALLIPAAWGLRLIWPELNL
;
A
#
# COMPACT_ATOMS: atom_id res chain seq x y z
N MET A 1 -12.73 -12.40 10.93
CA MET A 1 -12.63 -11.80 9.57
C MET A 1 -13.54 -10.59 9.55
N LEU A 2 -12.99 -9.36 9.48
CA LEU A 2 -13.79 -8.18 9.18
C LEU A 2 -14.44 -8.43 7.82
N LYS A 3 -15.74 -8.75 7.80
CA LYS A 3 -16.48 -9.33 6.66
C LYS A 3 -16.42 -8.50 5.36
N ARG A 4 -15.87 -7.29 5.43
CA ARG A 4 -15.77 -6.31 4.34
C ARG A 4 -14.32 -5.97 3.92
N TRP A 5 -13.28 -6.37 4.65
CA TRP A 5 -11.88 -6.04 4.34
C TRP A 5 -11.11 -7.30 3.96
N THR A 6 -10.97 -7.53 2.65
CA THR A 6 -10.30 -8.71 2.06
C THR A 6 -9.00 -8.30 1.38
N ILE A 7 -8.09 -9.25 1.15
CA ILE A 7 -6.83 -9.03 0.41
C ILE A 7 -7.11 -8.39 -0.95
N GLN A 8 -8.12 -8.88 -1.68
CA GLN A 8 -8.51 -8.33 -2.98
C GLN A 8 -8.90 -6.84 -2.88
N ARG A 9 -9.68 -6.44 -1.87
CA ARG A 9 -10.07 -5.03 -1.69
C ARG A 9 -8.88 -4.16 -1.31
N ALA A 10 -8.02 -4.63 -0.40
CA ALA A 10 -6.80 -3.92 -0.03
C ALA A 10 -5.88 -3.75 -1.25
N ALA A 11 -5.75 -4.76 -2.10
CA ALA A 11 -4.98 -4.68 -3.34
C ALA A 11 -5.58 -3.68 -4.33
N THR A 12 -6.89 -3.75 -4.59
CA THR A 12 -7.55 -2.82 -5.53
C THR A 12 -7.45 -1.37 -5.05
N VAL A 13 -7.72 -1.10 -3.77
CA VAL A 13 -7.61 0.25 -3.20
C VAL A 13 -6.15 0.72 -3.19
N GLY A 14 -5.22 -0.15 -2.79
CA GLY A 14 -3.79 0.15 -2.78
C GLY A 14 -3.25 0.48 -4.17
N ILE A 15 -3.61 -0.30 -5.19
CA ILE A 15 -3.21 -0.04 -6.58
C ILE A 15 -3.83 1.26 -7.09
N ALA A 16 -5.13 1.48 -6.87
CA ALA A 16 -5.80 2.69 -7.32
C ALA A 16 -5.19 3.95 -6.67
N THR A 17 -4.93 3.90 -5.37
CA THR A 17 -4.29 5.02 -4.63
C THR A 17 -2.83 5.21 -5.02
N GLY A 18 -2.09 4.14 -5.26
CA GLY A 18 -0.70 4.20 -5.72
C GLY A 18 -0.59 4.82 -7.11
N ILE A 19 -1.48 4.46 -8.05
CA ILE A 19 -1.55 5.10 -9.37
C ILE A 19 -1.94 6.57 -9.23
N ALA A 20 -2.93 6.89 -8.39
CA ALA A 20 -3.30 8.28 -8.12
C ALA A 20 -2.12 9.08 -7.55
N ALA A 21 -1.28 8.48 -6.69
CA ALA A 21 -0.07 9.11 -6.17
C ALA A 21 0.94 9.40 -7.29
N LEU A 22 1.15 8.46 -8.22
CA LEU A 22 2.04 8.66 -9.38
C LEU A 22 1.54 9.79 -10.30
N LEU A 23 0.23 9.95 -10.46
CA LEU A 23 -0.33 11.07 -11.19
C LEU A 23 -0.19 12.38 -10.41
N ALA A 24 -0.45 12.35 -9.10
CA ALA A 24 -0.33 13.51 -8.23
C ALA A 24 1.09 14.07 -8.23
N ILE A 25 2.14 13.24 -8.13
CA ILE A 25 3.53 13.73 -8.16
C ILE A 25 3.87 14.45 -9.47
N SER A 26 3.37 13.97 -10.62
CA SER A 26 3.56 14.68 -11.90
C SER A 26 2.82 16.02 -11.98
N ALA A 27 1.76 16.20 -11.19
CA ALA A 27 0.96 17.43 -11.16
C ALA A 27 1.45 18.44 -10.10
N ILE A 28 2.26 18.02 -9.12
CA ILE A 28 2.79 18.89 -8.05
C ILE A 28 3.62 20.04 -8.62
N GLU A 29 4.38 19.82 -9.70
CA GLU A 29 5.18 20.86 -10.35
C GLU A 29 4.34 22.03 -10.89
N ILE A 30 3.06 21.78 -11.18
CA ILE A 30 2.15 22.77 -11.78
C ILE A 30 1.29 23.43 -10.70
N TRP A 31 0.82 22.67 -9.70
CA TRP A 31 -0.06 23.13 -8.63
C TRP A 31 0.44 22.62 -7.27
N PRO A 32 1.40 23.32 -6.62
CA PRO A 32 2.01 22.83 -5.39
C PRO A 32 1.10 22.96 -4.17
N GLU A 33 0.21 23.95 -4.15
CA GLU A 33 -0.64 24.25 -2.98
C GLU A 33 -1.67 23.13 -2.75
N GLY A 34 -1.64 22.51 -1.57
CA GLY A 34 -2.58 21.46 -1.16
C GLY A 34 -2.33 20.07 -1.76
N LEU A 35 -1.73 19.99 -2.94
CA LEU A 35 -1.49 18.72 -3.65
C LEU A 35 -0.44 17.86 -2.95
N LEU A 36 0.52 18.47 -2.27
CA LEU A 36 1.51 17.77 -1.45
C LEU A 36 0.83 16.97 -0.31
N TYR A 37 -0.12 17.59 0.40
CA TYR A 37 -0.87 16.90 1.45
C TYR A 37 -1.74 15.77 0.88
N ALA A 38 -2.36 15.98 -0.29
CA ALA A 38 -3.12 14.94 -0.96
C ALA A 38 -2.23 13.76 -1.40
N TYR A 39 -1.04 14.04 -1.93
CA TYR A 39 -0.05 13.03 -2.30
C TYR A 39 0.41 12.22 -1.08
N VAL A 40 0.72 12.90 0.03
CA VAL A 40 1.09 12.25 1.30
C VAL A 40 -0.04 11.37 1.83
N ALA A 41 -1.28 11.84 1.77
CA ALA A 41 -2.44 11.04 2.16
C ALA A 41 -2.61 9.80 1.28
N LEU A 42 -2.42 9.93 -0.04
CA LEU A 42 -2.46 8.80 -0.98
C LEU A 42 -1.39 7.77 -0.66
N LEU A 43 -0.14 8.21 -0.43
CA LEU A 43 0.95 7.32 -0.02
C LEU A 43 0.65 6.60 1.30
N ALA A 44 0.13 7.31 2.31
CA ALA A 44 -0.23 6.71 3.59
C ALA A 44 -1.30 5.62 3.42
N VAL A 45 -2.30 5.85 2.56
CA VAL A 45 -3.32 4.84 2.24
C VAL A 45 -2.71 3.65 1.50
N THR A 46 -1.82 3.87 0.54
CA THR A 46 -1.11 2.80 -0.18
C THR A 46 -0.26 1.95 0.77
N ILE A 47 0.48 2.58 1.69
CA ILE A 47 1.24 1.92 2.76
C ILE A 47 0.31 1.09 3.65
N PHE A 48 -0.80 1.68 4.12
CA PHE A 48 -1.77 0.98 4.94
C PHE A 48 -2.35 -0.26 4.23
N CYS A 49 -2.61 -0.15 2.93
CA CYS A 49 -3.07 -1.28 2.12
C CYS A 49 -2.00 -2.38 2.01
N GLY A 50 -0.74 -2.02 1.75
CA GLY A 50 0.38 -2.97 1.71
C GLY A 50 0.57 -3.69 3.05
N VAL A 51 0.59 -2.96 4.16
CA VAL A 51 0.67 -3.51 5.52
C VAL A 51 -0.51 -4.42 5.83
N SER A 52 -1.73 -4.02 5.44
CA SER A 52 -2.94 -4.82 5.65
C SER A 52 -2.86 -6.18 4.96
N ILE A 53 -2.38 -6.22 3.71
CA ILE A 53 -2.20 -7.47 2.97
C ILE A 53 -1.20 -8.36 3.70
N LEU A 54 -0.03 -7.84 4.04
CA LEU A 54 1.01 -8.59 4.75
C LEU A 54 0.52 -9.11 6.10
N TRP A 55 -0.25 -8.30 6.85
CA TRP A 55 -0.82 -8.68 8.13
C TRP A 55 -1.84 -9.82 8.00
N ILE A 56 -2.75 -9.73 7.03
CA ILE A 56 -3.74 -10.78 6.76
C ILE A 56 -3.03 -12.07 6.35
N THR A 57 -2.05 -11.99 5.44
CA THR A 57 -1.30 -13.16 4.98
C THR A 57 -0.50 -13.80 6.10
N ALA A 58 0.16 -13.01 6.96
CA ALA A 58 0.89 -13.52 8.13
C ALA A 58 -0.04 -14.18 9.15
N SER A 59 -1.21 -13.57 9.41
CA SER A 59 -2.22 -14.13 10.31
C SER A 59 -2.78 -15.46 9.78
N ASP A 60 -3.03 -15.54 8.46
CA ASP A 60 -3.52 -16.76 7.81
C ASP A 60 -2.46 -17.88 7.83
N ILE A 61 -1.18 -17.53 7.65
CA ILE A 61 -0.07 -18.48 7.79
C ILE A 61 -0.01 -19.04 9.22
N ARG A 62 -0.11 -18.17 10.22
CA ARG A 62 -0.03 -18.56 11.63
C ARG A 62 -1.21 -19.43 12.09
N MET A 63 -2.42 -19.14 11.62
CA MET A 63 -3.63 -19.86 12.07
C MET A 63 -3.87 -21.18 11.34
N ARG A 64 -3.58 -21.26 10.03
CA ARG A 64 -4.00 -22.41 9.19
C ARG A 64 -2.83 -23.27 8.69
N GLY A 65 -1.58 -22.87 8.94
CA GLY A 65 -0.40 -23.52 8.38
C GLY A 65 -0.33 -23.37 6.85
N THR A 66 0.76 -23.85 6.23
CA THR A 66 0.96 -23.81 4.76
C THR A 66 0.83 -25.21 4.18
N SER A 67 -0.28 -25.51 3.50
CA SER A 67 -0.33 -26.65 2.59
C SER A 67 0.46 -26.34 1.31
N GLY A 68 1.02 -27.36 0.64
CA GLY A 68 1.83 -27.18 -0.57
C GLY A 68 1.12 -26.38 -1.69
N ARG A 69 -0.21 -26.51 -1.80
CA ARG A 69 -1.04 -25.76 -2.77
C ARG A 69 -1.26 -24.29 -2.39
N MET A 70 -1.14 -23.92 -1.11
CA MET A 70 -1.36 -22.55 -0.64
C MET A 70 -0.10 -21.68 -0.65
N ARG A 71 1.09 -22.29 -0.76
CA ARG A 71 2.38 -21.57 -0.82
C ARG A 71 2.47 -20.54 -1.98
N PRO A 72 2.13 -20.88 -3.25
CA PRO A 72 2.26 -19.91 -4.34
C PRO A 72 1.32 -18.72 -4.19
N ILE A 73 0.08 -18.94 -3.74
CA ILE A 73 -0.90 -17.88 -3.50
C ILE A 73 -0.39 -16.91 -2.44
N ARG A 74 0.15 -17.43 -1.33
CA ARG A 74 0.70 -16.60 -0.26
C ARG A 74 1.96 -15.85 -0.67
N GLY A 75 2.80 -16.46 -1.50
CA GLY A 75 3.96 -15.78 -2.09
C GLY A 75 3.54 -14.58 -2.95
N PHE A 76 2.49 -14.74 -3.75
CA PHE A 76 1.92 -13.65 -4.53
C PHE A 76 1.35 -12.52 -3.66
N ASP A 77 0.60 -12.86 -2.60
CA ASP A 77 0.06 -11.85 -1.67
C ASP A 77 1.18 -11.06 -0.98
N ILE A 78 2.25 -11.73 -0.56
CA ILE A 78 3.45 -11.09 0.02
C ILE A 78 4.09 -10.17 -1.02
N ALA A 79 4.26 -10.63 -2.26
CA ALA A 79 4.85 -9.83 -3.32
C ALA A 79 4.02 -8.57 -3.60
N ILE A 80 2.69 -8.66 -3.67
CA ILE A 80 1.80 -7.49 -3.82
C ILE A 80 1.93 -6.55 -2.63
N GLY A 81 1.86 -7.10 -1.41
CA GLY A 81 1.96 -6.29 -0.18
C GLY A 81 3.27 -5.49 -0.14
N LEU A 82 4.39 -6.12 -0.48
CA LEU A 82 5.70 -5.47 -0.58
C LEU A 82 5.77 -4.47 -1.74
N ALA A 83 5.23 -4.82 -2.91
CA ALA A 83 5.21 -3.95 -4.08
C ALA A 83 4.41 -2.66 -3.86
N LEU A 84 3.38 -2.69 -3.02
CA LEU A 84 2.66 -1.48 -2.59
C LEU A 84 3.41 -0.73 -1.48
N LEU A 85 3.93 -1.47 -0.50
CA LEU A 85 4.51 -0.89 0.70
C LEU A 85 5.85 -0.18 0.45
N ILE A 86 6.79 -0.86 -0.21
CA ILE A 86 8.18 -0.39 -0.37
C ILE A 86 8.25 0.94 -1.12
N PRO A 87 7.72 1.08 -2.35
CA PRO A 87 7.83 2.33 -3.08
C PRO A 87 7.05 3.46 -2.40
N ALA A 88 5.90 3.16 -1.80
CA ALA A 88 5.11 4.19 -1.12
C ALA A 88 5.79 4.70 0.16
N ALA A 89 6.38 3.80 0.96
CA ALA A 89 7.16 4.18 2.14
C ALA A 89 8.43 4.95 1.76
N TRP A 90 9.09 4.57 0.64
CA TRP A 90 10.24 5.30 0.13
C TRP A 90 9.88 6.70 -0.34
N GLY A 91 8.79 6.86 -1.11
CA GLY A 91 8.28 8.16 -1.53
C GLY A 91 7.91 9.06 -0.34
N LEU A 92 7.26 8.49 0.67
CA LEU A 92 6.90 9.23 1.88
C LEU A 92 8.14 9.70 2.65
N ARG A 93 9.16 8.84 2.75
CA ARG A 93 10.44 9.18 3.39
C ARG A 93 11.18 10.31 2.68
N LEU A 94 11.12 10.35 1.34
CA LEU A 94 11.76 11.40 0.55
C LEU A 94 11.12 12.77 0.78
N ILE A 95 9.80 12.82 0.92
CA ILE A 95 9.03 14.07 1.09
C ILE A 95 8.85 14.46 2.56
N TRP A 96 9.18 13.56 3.49
CA TRP A 96 9.18 13.84 4.93
C TRP A 96 9.88 15.14 5.36
N PRO A 97 11.04 15.54 4.80
CA PRO A 97 11.70 16.78 5.16
C PRO A 97 10.97 18.05 4.68
N GLU A 98 10.13 17.93 3.65
CA GLU A 98 9.38 19.04 3.05
C GLU A 98 8.04 19.27 3.76
N LEU A 99 7.57 18.26 4.49
CA LEU A 99 6.49 18.39 5.45
C LEU A 99 7.02 19.17 6.66
N ASN A 100 6.80 20.50 6.68
CA ASN A 100 7.07 21.38 7.84
C ASN A 100 6.15 21.06 9.04
N LEU A 101 6.12 19.80 9.46
CA LEU A 101 5.40 19.25 10.62
C LEU A 101 6.30 19.18 11.86
#